data_AF-A0A935VJE5-F1
#
_entry.id   AF-A0A935VJE5-F1
#
_cell.length_a   1.000
_cell.length_b   1.000
_cell.length_c   1.000
_cell.angle_alpha   90.00
_cell.angle_beta   90.00
_cell.angle_gamma   90.00
#
_symmetry.space_group_name_H-M   'P 1'
#
loop_
_entity.id
_entity.type
_entity.pdbx_description
1 polymer ?
#
loop_
_entity_poly.entity_id
_entity_poly.type
_entity_poly.pdbx_seq_one_letter_code
_entity_poly.pdbx_strand_id
1 'polypeptide(L)'
;MDYNSETIEDAVEAFYAIKKVKELDSNRVFIAGHSQGAMCAPLIAKQCKGLKGLVLLAAPGRSLLEIIPEQLDYVLTTAAAEDKEESEKVHNAIKWQVKNALKPDLTLKSKTMLPFGAKPKYWLFDRNYKVLEEGKKLTLPIVLLQGGRDYNVTKKILTFGTKP
;
A
#
# COMPACT_ATOMS: atom_id res chain seq x y z
N MET A 1 -6.05 10.53 -9.96
CA MET A 1 -5.13 10.08 -8.92
C MET A 1 -5.22 8.57 -8.77
N ASP A 2 -4.08 7.91 -8.70
CA ASP A 2 -3.78 6.51 -8.35
C ASP A 2 -2.40 6.48 -7.67
N TYR A 3 -1.90 5.30 -7.28
CA TYR A 3 -0.61 5.18 -6.58
C TYR A 3 0.57 5.83 -7.30
N ASN A 4 0.54 5.89 -8.63
CA ASN A 4 1.56 6.60 -9.41
C ASN A 4 1.63 8.07 -9.01
N SER A 5 0.52 8.79 -9.24
CA SER A 5 0.41 10.22 -8.95
C SER A 5 0.27 10.57 -7.46
N GLU A 6 -0.03 9.61 -6.60
CA GLU A 6 -0.19 9.83 -5.15
C GLU A 6 1.13 9.63 -4.39
N THR A 7 2.01 8.74 -4.87
CA THR A 7 3.16 8.27 -4.07
C THR A 7 4.39 7.98 -4.90
N ILE A 8 4.26 7.23 -6.00
CA ILE A 8 5.42 6.66 -6.69
C ILE A 8 6.21 7.74 -7.42
N GLU A 9 5.53 8.61 -8.18
CA GLU A 9 6.16 9.67 -8.98
C GLU A 9 6.97 10.63 -8.08
N ASP A 10 6.33 11.16 -7.03
CA ASP A 10 6.97 12.05 -6.07
C ASP A 10 8.16 11.41 -5.35
N ALA A 11 8.07 10.13 -4.96
CA ALA A 11 9.17 9.43 -4.31
C ALA A 11 10.37 9.21 -5.25
N VAL A 12 10.11 8.96 -6.54
CA VAL A 12 11.15 8.85 -7.58
C VAL A 12 11.83 10.20 -7.79
N GLU A 13 11.06 11.29 -7.86
CA GLU A 13 11.61 12.64 -7.96
C GLU A 13 12.47 13.00 -6.75
N ALA A 14 11.99 12.70 -5.53
CA ALA A 14 12.74 12.91 -4.30
C ALA A 14 14.08 12.15 -4.29
N PHE A 15 14.09 10.90 -4.78
CA PHE A 15 15.33 10.11 -4.93
C PHE A 15 16.35 10.79 -5.87
N TYR A 16 15.90 11.36 -6.99
CA TYR A 16 16.81 12.06 -7.90
C TYR A 16 17.20 13.45 -7.39
N ALA A 17 16.35 14.11 -6.60
CA ALA A 17 16.66 15.38 -5.96
C ALA A 17 17.75 15.21 -4.91
N ILE A 18 17.63 14.22 -4.01
CA ILE A 18 18.60 14.02 -2.92
C ILE A 18 20.00 13.66 -3.43
N LYS A 19 20.10 12.99 -4.59
CA LYS A 19 21.38 12.68 -5.24
C LYS A 19 22.13 13.91 -5.78
N LYS A 20 21.46 15.07 -5.90
CA LYS A 20 22.07 16.34 -6.34
C LYS A 20 22.60 17.18 -5.19
N VAL A 21 22.27 16.82 -3.94
CA VAL A 21 22.75 17.52 -2.73
C VAL A 21 24.21 17.14 -2.50
N LYS A 22 25.13 18.11 -2.56
CA LYS A 22 26.58 17.88 -2.57
C LYS A 22 27.10 17.31 -1.25
N GLU A 23 26.40 17.61 -0.17
CA GLU A 23 26.72 17.22 1.20
C GLU A 23 26.33 15.76 1.48
N LEU A 24 25.55 15.13 0.60
CA LEU A 24 25.03 13.78 0.77
C LEU A 24 25.76 12.77 -0.12
N ASP A 25 25.96 11.57 0.41
CA ASP A 25 26.53 10.47 -0.35
C ASP A 25 25.49 9.88 -1.32
N SER A 26 25.53 10.34 -2.57
CA SER A 26 24.63 9.89 -3.64
C SER A 26 24.73 8.38 -3.96
N ASN A 27 25.76 7.69 -3.46
CA ASN A 27 25.93 6.24 -3.58
C ASN A 27 25.37 5.45 -2.40
N ARG A 28 24.83 6.10 -1.36
CA ARG A 28 24.21 5.44 -0.19
C ARG A 28 22.80 5.94 0.08
N VAL A 29 21.97 5.95 -0.95
CA VAL A 29 20.56 6.33 -0.87
C VAL A 29 19.68 5.08 -0.70
N PHE A 30 18.80 5.12 0.30
CA PHE A 30 17.82 4.09 0.63
C PHE A 30 16.43 4.73 0.68
N ILE A 31 15.39 3.93 0.44
CA ILE A 31 14.00 4.39 0.57
C ILE A 31 13.33 3.61 1.69
N ALA A 32 12.77 4.35 2.64
CA ALA A 32 11.91 3.80 3.68
C ALA A 32 10.45 4.07 3.31
N GLY A 33 9.63 3.03 3.37
CA GLY A 33 8.18 3.12 3.18
C GLY A 33 7.45 2.54 4.38
N HIS A 34 6.27 3.06 4.67
CA HIS A 34 5.34 2.52 5.65
C HIS A 34 3.98 2.24 5.01
N SER A 35 3.33 1.13 5.35
CA SER A 35 1.99 0.78 4.86
C SER A 35 1.93 0.86 3.32
N GLN A 36 1.01 1.62 2.74
CA GLN A 36 0.92 1.82 1.29
C GLN A 36 2.22 2.38 0.67
N GLY A 37 2.98 3.21 1.37
CA GLY A 37 4.29 3.65 0.90
C GLY A 37 5.31 2.51 0.80
N ALA A 38 5.24 1.54 1.73
CA ALA A 38 6.04 0.31 1.66
C ALA A 38 5.54 -0.63 0.56
N MET A 39 4.22 -0.71 0.36
CA MET A 39 3.59 -1.45 -0.73
C MET A 39 4.10 -0.97 -2.10
N CYS A 40 4.23 0.34 -2.28
CA CYS A 40 4.68 0.97 -3.53
C CYS A 40 6.20 0.91 -3.76
N ALA A 41 6.98 0.62 -2.71
CA ALA A 41 8.44 0.64 -2.76
C ALA A 41 9.06 -0.20 -3.90
N PRO A 42 8.53 -1.38 -4.30
CA PRO A 42 9.05 -2.10 -5.46
C PRO A 42 8.91 -1.34 -6.79
N LEU A 43 7.81 -0.64 -7.00
CA LEU A 43 7.60 0.16 -8.22
C LEU A 43 8.48 1.42 -8.23
N ILE A 44 8.73 2.00 -7.06
CA ILE A 44 9.66 3.12 -6.89
C ILE A 44 11.08 2.65 -7.20
N ALA A 45 11.52 1.54 -6.59
CA ALA A 45 12.87 1.01 -6.77
C ALA A 45 13.23 0.70 -8.22
N LYS A 46 12.27 0.21 -9.02
CA LYS A 46 12.45 -0.02 -10.46
C LYS A 46 12.81 1.24 -11.26
N GLN A 47 12.42 2.40 -10.77
CA GLN A 47 12.64 3.69 -11.42
C GLN A 47 13.86 4.45 -10.85
N CYS A 48 14.37 4.03 -9.70
CA CYS A 48 15.49 4.66 -8.99
C CYS A 48 16.83 3.96 -9.29
N LYS A 49 17.49 4.34 -10.38
CA LYS A 49 18.80 3.74 -10.76
C LYS A 49 19.86 4.00 -9.68
N GLY A 50 20.46 2.93 -9.18
CA GLY A 50 21.50 2.98 -8.15
C GLY A 50 20.99 3.11 -6.71
N LEU A 51 19.68 2.93 -6.48
CA LEU A 51 19.13 2.76 -5.12
C LEU A 51 19.83 1.60 -4.41
N LYS A 52 20.20 1.79 -3.13
CA LYS A 52 20.99 0.80 -2.37
C LYS A 52 20.19 -0.15 -1.51
N GLY A 53 18.93 0.13 -1.26
CA GLY A 53 18.09 -0.76 -0.48
C GLY A 53 16.73 -0.16 -0.16
N LEU A 54 15.88 -1.00 0.39
CA LEU A 54 14.55 -0.63 0.89
C LEU A 54 14.41 -0.98 2.37
N VAL A 55 13.70 -0.13 3.10
CA VAL A 55 13.20 -0.41 4.44
C VAL A 55 11.68 -0.40 4.40
N LEU A 56 11.06 -1.54 4.59
CA LEU A 56 9.62 -1.76 4.44
C LEU A 56 9.00 -1.95 5.82
N LEU A 57 8.21 -0.98 6.26
CA LEU A 57 7.51 -0.99 7.54
C LEU A 57 6.04 -1.31 7.31
N ALA A 58 5.52 -2.36 7.96
CA ALA A 58 4.11 -2.74 7.86
C ALA A 58 3.62 -2.82 6.40
N ALA A 59 4.34 -3.53 5.53
CA ALA A 59 4.10 -3.47 4.08
C ALA A 59 2.96 -4.42 3.65
N PRO A 60 1.84 -3.92 3.10
CA PRO A 60 0.82 -4.75 2.48
C PRO A 60 1.41 -5.65 1.38
N GLY A 61 1.28 -6.97 1.53
CA GLY A 61 1.62 -7.94 0.49
C GLY A 61 0.51 -8.18 -0.54
N ARG A 62 -0.64 -7.53 -0.37
CA ARG A 62 -1.88 -7.73 -1.15
C ARG A 62 -2.63 -6.42 -1.33
N SER A 63 -3.65 -6.43 -2.17
CA SER A 63 -4.50 -5.27 -2.47
C SER A 63 -5.11 -4.68 -1.20
N LEU A 64 -5.22 -3.35 -1.15
CA LEU A 64 -5.91 -2.67 -0.05
C LEU A 64 -7.39 -3.03 0.01
N LEU A 65 -8.03 -3.36 -1.12
CA LEU A 65 -9.40 -3.88 -1.14
C LEU A 65 -9.57 -5.18 -0.35
N GLU A 66 -8.51 -5.97 -0.17
CA GLU A 66 -8.53 -7.16 0.69
C GLU A 66 -8.26 -6.83 2.16
N ILE A 67 -7.49 -5.77 2.44
CA ILE A 67 -7.05 -5.42 3.79
C ILE A 67 -8.06 -4.53 4.50
N ILE A 68 -8.65 -3.54 3.80
CA ILE A 68 -9.60 -2.58 4.38
C ILE A 68 -10.75 -3.29 5.13
N PRO A 69 -11.40 -4.34 4.59
CA PRO A 69 -12.43 -5.06 5.33
C PRO A 69 -11.95 -5.61 6.68
N GLU A 70 -10.74 -6.17 6.75
CA GLU A 70 -10.17 -6.72 7.98
C GLU A 70 -9.84 -5.64 9.01
N GLN A 71 -9.33 -4.49 8.54
CA GLN A 71 -9.09 -3.33 9.40
C GLN A 71 -10.39 -2.83 10.03
N LEU A 72 -11.44 -2.72 9.21
CA LEU A 72 -12.75 -2.25 9.67
C LEU A 72 -13.41 -3.25 10.62
N ASP A 73 -13.27 -4.55 10.37
CA ASP A 73 -13.74 -5.60 11.29
C ASP A 73 -13.09 -5.43 12.67
N TYR A 74 -11.77 -5.22 12.71
CA TYR A 74 -11.06 -4.98 13.97
C TYR A 74 -11.51 -3.70 14.67
N VAL A 75 -11.56 -2.56 13.94
CA VAL A 75 -11.98 -1.27 14.49
C VAL A 75 -13.38 -1.37 15.12
N LEU A 76 -14.30 -2.08 14.46
CA LEU A 76 -15.65 -2.29 14.98
C LEU A 76 -15.65 -3.06 16.31
N THR A 77 -14.73 -4.02 16.51
CA THR A 77 -14.61 -4.71 17.81
C THR A 77 -14.13 -3.81 18.94
N THR A 78 -13.49 -2.69 18.61
CA THR A 78 -12.95 -1.72 19.58
C THR A 78 -13.86 -0.51 19.81
N ALA A 79 -14.98 -0.41 19.08
CA ALA A 79 -15.91 0.71 19.19
C ALA A 79 -16.54 0.78 20.59
N ALA A 80 -16.65 1.99 21.12
CA ALA A 80 -17.40 2.25 22.34
C ALA A 80 -18.88 1.90 22.14
N ALA A 81 -19.59 1.53 23.21
CA ALA A 81 -20.97 1.07 23.11
C ALA A 81 -21.90 2.15 22.54
N GLU A 82 -21.65 3.41 22.92
CA GLU A 82 -22.34 4.61 22.46
C GLU A 82 -22.13 4.91 20.97
N ASP A 83 -21.00 4.51 20.39
CA ASP A 83 -20.64 4.76 18.99
C ASP A 83 -20.92 3.56 18.08
N LYS A 84 -21.43 2.46 18.64
CA LYS A 84 -21.49 1.17 17.95
C LYS A 84 -22.38 1.20 16.71
N GLU A 85 -23.56 1.82 16.79
CA GLU A 85 -24.48 1.91 15.66
C GLU A 85 -23.86 2.71 14.49
N GLU A 86 -23.22 3.84 14.78
CA GLU A 86 -22.57 4.65 13.75
C GLU A 86 -21.35 3.94 13.15
N SER A 87 -20.56 3.28 14.01
CA SER A 87 -19.42 2.46 13.58
C SER A 87 -19.86 1.32 12.64
N GLU A 88 -20.98 0.66 12.93
CA GLU A 88 -21.57 -0.38 12.08
C GLU A 88 -22.03 0.18 10.73
N LYS A 89 -22.65 1.38 10.71
CA LYS A 89 -23.06 2.06 9.46
C LYS A 89 -21.85 2.35 8.57
N VAL A 90 -20.80 2.98 9.12
CA VAL A 90 -19.58 3.29 8.39
C VAL A 90 -18.89 2.02 7.90
N HIS A 91 -18.74 1.02 8.76
CA HIS A 91 -18.19 -0.29 8.42
C HIS A 91 -18.92 -0.93 7.23
N ASN A 92 -20.26 -1.00 7.28
CA ASN A 92 -21.07 -1.61 6.24
C ASN A 92 -21.03 -0.82 4.93
N ALA A 93 -21.02 0.52 5.01
CA ALA A 93 -20.90 1.39 3.85
C ALA A 93 -19.57 1.18 3.11
N ILE A 94 -18.45 1.15 3.83
CA ILE A 94 -17.13 0.94 3.19
C ILE A 94 -17.02 -0.48 2.64
N LYS A 95 -17.50 -1.51 3.37
CA LYS A 95 -17.53 -2.89 2.83
C LYS A 95 -18.36 -3.01 1.56
N TRP A 96 -19.48 -2.30 1.47
CA TRP A 96 -20.28 -2.24 0.23
C TRP A 96 -19.50 -1.55 -0.91
N GLN A 97 -18.79 -0.46 -0.62
CA GLN A 97 -17.93 0.22 -1.59
C GLN A 97 -16.77 -0.68 -2.07
N VAL A 98 -16.15 -1.45 -1.17
CA VAL A 98 -15.13 -2.47 -1.53
C VAL A 98 -15.72 -3.51 -2.48
N LYS A 99 -16.94 -4.02 -2.20
CA LYS A 99 -17.62 -4.95 -3.11
C LYS A 99 -17.82 -4.33 -4.50
N ASN A 100 -18.16 -3.04 -4.60
CA ASN A 100 -18.26 -2.37 -5.90
C ASN A 100 -16.90 -2.27 -6.61
N ALA A 101 -15.83 -1.99 -5.87
CA ALA A 101 -14.48 -1.92 -6.43
C ALA A 101 -13.98 -3.27 -6.97
N LEU A 102 -14.44 -4.37 -6.36
CA LEU A 102 -14.10 -5.74 -6.78
C LEU A 102 -14.93 -6.24 -7.96
N LYS A 103 -15.98 -5.52 -8.39
CA LYS A 103 -16.78 -5.97 -9.53
C LYS A 103 -15.95 -6.04 -10.82
N PRO A 104 -16.11 -7.10 -11.63
CA PRO A 104 -15.34 -7.27 -12.87
C PRO A 104 -15.66 -6.20 -13.91
N ASP A 105 -16.85 -5.61 -13.87
CA ASP A 105 -17.33 -4.56 -14.77
C ASP A 105 -16.94 -3.13 -14.33
N LEU A 106 -16.13 -2.97 -13.27
CA LEU A 106 -15.60 -1.66 -12.90
C LEU A 106 -14.70 -1.11 -14.02
N THR A 107 -15.03 0.09 -14.51
CA THR A 107 -14.26 0.81 -15.54
C THR A 107 -13.90 2.21 -15.08
N LEU A 108 -13.01 2.88 -15.82
CA LEU A 108 -12.65 4.29 -15.58
C LEU A 108 -13.83 5.27 -15.63
N LYS A 109 -14.93 4.88 -16.29
CA LYS A 109 -16.14 5.70 -16.44
C LYS A 109 -17.21 5.39 -15.39
N SER A 110 -17.02 4.36 -14.56
CA SER A 110 -17.99 3.95 -13.55
C SER A 110 -18.24 5.08 -12.54
N LYS A 111 -19.51 5.31 -12.22
CA LYS A 111 -19.98 6.33 -11.26
C LYS A 111 -20.40 5.77 -9.90
N THR A 112 -20.10 4.50 -9.65
CA THR A 112 -20.42 3.83 -8.38
C THR A 112 -19.63 4.45 -7.23
N MET A 113 -20.16 4.40 -6.00
CA MET A 113 -19.38 4.83 -4.84
C MET A 113 -18.32 3.77 -4.53
N LEU A 114 -17.11 4.25 -4.32
CA LEU A 114 -15.91 3.46 -4.08
C LEU A 114 -15.28 3.92 -2.76
N PRO A 115 -14.40 3.09 -2.15
CA PRO A 115 -13.88 3.38 -0.83
C PRO A 115 -13.26 4.77 -0.75
N PHE A 116 -13.57 5.49 0.33
CA PHE A 116 -13.03 6.82 0.64
C PHE A 116 -13.23 7.90 -0.45
N GLY A 117 -14.19 7.70 -1.36
CA GLY A 117 -14.45 8.63 -2.46
C GLY A 117 -13.41 8.61 -3.59
N ALA A 118 -12.45 7.68 -3.54
CA ALA A 118 -11.42 7.55 -4.56
C ALA A 118 -12.02 7.09 -5.91
N LYS A 119 -11.43 7.57 -7.01
CA LYS A 119 -11.93 7.33 -8.37
C LYS A 119 -11.64 5.89 -8.82
N PRO A 120 -12.36 5.36 -9.84
CA PRO A 120 -12.12 4.00 -10.34
C PRO A 120 -10.66 3.72 -10.73
N LYS A 121 -9.93 4.72 -11.25
CA LYS A 121 -8.50 4.59 -11.60
C LYS A 121 -7.66 4.06 -10.43
N TYR A 122 -7.93 4.55 -9.22
CA TYR A 122 -7.20 4.19 -8.00
C TYR A 122 -7.37 2.70 -7.68
N TRP A 123 -8.61 2.24 -7.61
CA TRP A 123 -8.93 0.87 -7.23
C TRP A 123 -8.63 -0.15 -8.34
N LEU A 124 -8.70 0.28 -9.60
CA LEU A 124 -8.20 -0.52 -10.72
C LEU A 124 -6.68 -0.70 -10.64
N PHE A 125 -5.94 0.34 -10.23
CA PHE A 125 -4.51 0.22 -9.98
C PHE A 125 -4.24 -0.79 -8.86
N ASP A 126 -4.84 -0.58 -7.69
CA ASP A 126 -4.67 -1.44 -6.51
C ASP A 126 -4.96 -2.92 -6.82
N ARG A 127 -6.10 -3.21 -7.47
CA ARG A 127 -6.50 -4.57 -7.86
C ARG A 127 -5.52 -5.24 -8.82
N ASN A 128 -4.92 -4.47 -9.72
CA ASN A 128 -4.03 -4.99 -10.75
C ASN A 128 -2.58 -5.06 -10.28
N TYR A 129 -2.22 -4.38 -9.18
CA TYR A 129 -0.86 -4.33 -8.69
C TYR A 129 -0.46 -5.65 -8.00
N LYS A 130 0.45 -6.41 -8.63
CA LYS A 130 0.99 -7.67 -8.11
C LYS A 130 2.19 -7.43 -7.18
N VAL A 131 1.91 -6.89 -5.99
CA VAL A 131 2.94 -6.47 -5.01
C VAL A 131 4.03 -7.53 -4.80
N LEU A 132 3.65 -8.79 -4.54
CA LEU A 132 4.62 -9.86 -4.28
C LEU A 132 5.46 -10.22 -5.51
N GLU A 133 4.88 -10.21 -6.70
CA GLU A 133 5.62 -10.48 -7.94
C GLU A 133 6.62 -9.37 -8.23
N GLU A 134 6.23 -8.15 -7.93
CA GLU A 134 7.04 -6.95 -8.16
C GLU A 134 8.20 -6.87 -7.17
N GLY A 135 7.97 -7.20 -5.89
CA GLY A 135 9.04 -7.31 -4.89
C GLY A 135 10.02 -8.46 -5.16
N LYS A 136 9.55 -9.61 -5.67
CA LYS A 136 10.42 -10.75 -6.04
C LYS A 136 11.39 -10.45 -7.19
N LYS A 137 11.11 -9.44 -8.01
CA LYS A 137 12.00 -8.99 -9.11
C LYS A 137 13.18 -8.15 -8.63
N LEU A 138 13.16 -7.68 -7.38
CA LEU A 138 14.21 -6.84 -6.84
C LEU A 138 15.41 -7.68 -6.41
N THR A 139 16.61 -7.19 -6.69
CA THR A 139 17.90 -7.81 -6.29
C THR A 139 18.66 -6.99 -5.25
N LEU A 140 18.15 -5.80 -4.91
CA LEU A 140 18.69 -4.92 -3.89
C LEU A 140 18.35 -5.43 -2.46
N PRO A 141 19.15 -5.10 -1.44
CA PRO A 141 18.86 -5.43 -0.05
C PRO A 141 17.52 -4.85 0.44
N ILE A 142 16.68 -5.69 1.05
CA ILE A 142 15.38 -5.30 1.62
C ILE A 142 15.36 -5.67 3.10
N VAL A 143 15.03 -4.69 3.95
CA VAL A 143 14.65 -4.92 5.34
C VAL A 143 13.14 -4.85 5.44
N LEU A 144 12.52 -5.89 6.01
CA LEU A 144 11.08 -5.95 6.24
C LEU A 144 10.82 -5.99 7.76
N LEU A 145 10.01 -5.06 8.25
CA LEU A 145 9.64 -4.94 9.65
C LEU A 145 8.12 -4.98 9.79
N GLN A 146 7.62 -5.99 10.51
CA GLN A 146 6.19 -6.20 10.72
C GLN A 146 5.84 -6.25 12.22
N GLY A 147 4.84 -5.46 12.61
CA GLY A 147 4.29 -5.51 13.96
C GLY A 147 3.54 -6.82 14.22
N GLY A 148 3.85 -7.49 15.33
CA GLY A 148 3.21 -8.75 15.71
C GLY A 148 1.70 -8.64 15.98
N ARG A 149 1.25 -7.44 16.37
CA ARG A 149 -0.14 -7.10 16.71
C ARG A 149 -0.71 -6.03 15.76
N ASP A 150 -0.11 -5.87 14.59
CA ASP A 150 -0.55 -4.90 13.62
C ASP A 150 -1.86 -5.36 12.97
N TYR A 151 -2.95 -4.65 13.29
CA TYR A 151 -4.26 -4.87 12.68
C TYR A 151 -4.40 -4.17 11.32
N ASN A 152 -3.54 -3.19 11.02
CA ASN A 152 -3.55 -2.50 9.73
C ASN A 152 -2.96 -3.40 8.65
N VAL A 153 -1.92 -4.16 8.95
CA VAL A 153 -1.33 -5.14 8.04
C VAL A 153 -1.11 -6.46 8.76
N THR A 154 -2.08 -7.37 8.62
CA THR A 154 -2.03 -8.67 9.30
C THR A 154 -0.94 -9.57 8.69
N LYS A 155 -0.32 -10.43 9.53
CA LYS A 155 0.75 -11.36 9.13
C LYS A 155 0.38 -12.37 8.04
N LYS A 156 -0.88 -12.44 7.61
CA LYS A 156 -1.38 -13.51 6.75
C LYS A 156 -0.61 -13.65 5.44
N ILE A 157 0.11 -12.62 4.96
CA ILE A 157 0.93 -12.71 3.75
C ILE A 157 2.17 -11.81 3.86
N LEU A 158 3.27 -12.33 4.40
CA LEU A 158 4.61 -11.73 4.31
C LEU A 158 5.66 -12.81 4.13
N THR A 159 5.73 -13.42 2.94
CA THR A 159 6.88 -14.25 2.59
C THR A 159 7.48 -13.73 1.28
N PHE A 160 8.39 -12.77 1.42
CA PHE A 160 9.43 -12.52 0.43
C PHE A 160 10.66 -13.32 0.83
N GLY A 161 10.90 -14.44 0.16
CA GLY A 161 12.26 -14.87 -0.16
C GLY A 161 13.26 -15.18 0.96
N THR A 162 12.89 -15.36 2.23
CA THR A 162 13.81 -16.01 3.19
C THR A 162 13.48 -17.49 3.24
N LYS A 163 14.26 -18.30 2.51
CA LYS A 163 14.43 -19.70 2.91
C LYS A 163 15.03 -19.70 4.33
N PRO A 164 14.59 -20.60 5.22
CA PRO A 164 15.27 -20.81 6.50
C PRO A 164 16.73 -21.20 6.30
#